data_AF-A0A2I0D4T2-F1
#
_entry.id   AF-A0A2I0D4T2-F1
#
_cell.length_a   1.000
_cell.length_b   1.000
_cell.length_c   1.000
_cell.angle_alpha   90.00
_cell.angle_beta   90.00
_cell.angle_gamma   90.00
#
_symmetry.space_group_name_H-M   'P 1'
#
loop_
_entity.id
_entity.type
_entity.pdbx_description
1 polymer ?
#
loop_
_entity_poly.entity_id
_entity_poly.type
_entity_poly.pdbx_seq_one_letter_code
_entity_poly.pdbx_strand_id
1 'polypeptide(L)'
;MSFLIQSAIQKRKLEGIKITPVIDSILESRDQRFAIGIVATRFGRRIGNYGGQVAKGVDVGVLALGLFSPIPIKYNLSLYSIIVDSEKNEIAFYKKTLPIEKSPTDPDIIKKQLDKIYENYLFKKK
;
A
#
# COMPACT_ATOMS: atom_id res chain seq x y z
N MET A 1 6.15 -12.27 -1.34
CA MET A 1 5.84 -10.87 -1.71
C MET A 1 6.62 -9.81 -0.94
N SER A 2 6.65 -9.80 0.40
CA SER A 2 7.37 -8.76 1.18
C SER A 2 8.85 -8.61 0.77
N PHE A 3 9.57 -9.71 0.57
CA PHE A 3 10.95 -9.72 0.09
C PHE A 3 11.13 -9.00 -1.26
N LEU A 4 10.24 -9.26 -2.23
CA LEU A 4 10.29 -8.64 -3.56
C LEU A 4 10.00 -7.14 -3.49
N ILE A 5 9.03 -6.73 -2.66
CA ILE A 5 8.72 -5.31 -2.43
C ILE A 5 9.92 -4.60 -1.80
N GLN A 6 10.53 -5.18 -0.78
CA GLN A 6 11.73 -4.60 -0.15
C GLN A 6 12.89 -4.51 -1.12
N SER A 7 13.13 -5.56 -1.91
CA SER A 7 14.17 -5.58 -2.94
C SER A 7 13.96 -4.49 -3.98
N ALA A 8 12.72 -4.28 -4.44
CA ALA A 8 12.37 -3.23 -5.40
C ALA A 8 12.39 -1.81 -4.80
N ILE A 9 12.29 -1.67 -3.46
CA ILE A 9 12.48 -0.38 -2.77
C ILE A 9 13.96 -0.07 -2.62
N GLN A 10 14.77 -1.06 -2.25
CA GLN A 10 16.20 -0.88 -1.98
C GLN A 10 17.01 -0.72 -3.27
N LYS A 11 16.67 -1.49 -4.31
CA LYS A 11 17.32 -1.41 -5.62
C LYS A 11 16.57 -0.41 -6.49
N ARG A 12 17.29 0.58 -7.03
CA ARG A 12 16.74 1.58 -7.97
C ARG A 12 16.41 1.00 -9.35
N LYS A 13 16.91 -0.20 -9.66
CA LYS A 13 16.68 -0.92 -10.91
C LYS A 13 15.99 -2.25 -10.61
N LEU A 14 15.08 -2.65 -11.49
CA LEU A 14 14.31 -3.90 -11.35
C LEU A 14 15.06 -5.10 -11.94
N GLU A 15 15.92 -4.86 -12.92
CA GLU A 15 16.72 -5.93 -13.55
C GLU A 15 17.51 -6.71 -12.49
N GLY A 16 17.43 -8.03 -12.55
CA GLY A 16 18.14 -8.91 -11.63
C GLY A 16 17.54 -9.00 -10.22
N ILE A 17 16.34 -8.45 -9.98
CA ILE A 17 15.52 -8.84 -8.82
C ILE A 17 14.81 -10.14 -9.15
N LYS A 18 15.43 -11.26 -8.77
CA LYS A 18 14.88 -12.59 -9.01
C LYS A 18 13.58 -12.82 -8.27
N ILE A 19 12.64 -13.50 -8.91
CA ILE A 19 11.42 -13.95 -8.24
C ILE A 19 11.75 -15.09 -7.29
N THR A 20 10.93 -15.27 -6.26
CA THR A 20 11.15 -16.35 -5.29
C THR A 20 10.78 -17.70 -5.91
N PRO A 21 11.46 -18.82 -5.58
CA PRO A 21 11.16 -20.14 -6.13
C PRO A 21 9.69 -20.56 -5.99
N VAL A 22 9.02 -20.13 -4.92
CA VAL A 22 7.59 -20.38 -4.71
C VAL A 22 6.72 -19.70 -5.78
N ILE A 23 7.03 -18.45 -6.13
CA ILE A 23 6.27 -17.71 -7.16
C ILE A 23 6.56 -18.31 -8.53
N ASP A 24 7.83 -18.61 -8.80
CA ASP A 24 8.29 -19.24 -10.04
C ASP A 24 7.57 -20.58 -10.30
N SER A 25 7.60 -21.47 -9.32
CA SER A 25 6.92 -22.76 -9.38
C SER A 25 5.40 -22.63 -9.56
N ILE A 26 4.76 -21.65 -8.91
CA ILE A 26 3.32 -21.40 -9.10
C ILE A 26 3.02 -20.94 -10.53
N LEU A 27 3.87 -20.11 -11.12
CA LEU A 27 3.71 -19.61 -12.48
C LEU A 27 3.92 -20.73 -13.51
N GLU A 28 4.98 -21.50 -13.38
CA GLU A 28 5.30 -22.64 -14.24
C GLU A 28 4.20 -23.70 -14.19
N SER A 29 3.73 -24.07 -12.99
CA SER A 29 2.66 -25.08 -12.82
C SER A 29 1.33 -24.69 -13.47
N ARG A 30 1.16 -23.41 -13.80
CA ARG A 30 -0.07 -22.85 -14.40
C ARG A 30 0.13 -22.40 -15.84
N ASP A 31 1.31 -22.65 -16.42
CA ASP A 31 1.71 -22.12 -17.73
C ASP A 31 1.46 -20.60 -17.84
N GLN A 32 1.74 -19.87 -16.76
CA GLN A 32 1.55 -18.43 -16.69
C GLN A 32 2.90 -17.73 -16.77
N ARG A 33 3.02 -16.84 -17.75
CA ARG A 33 4.21 -16.00 -17.87
C ARG A 33 4.23 -14.86 -16.87
N PHE A 34 3.13 -14.13 -16.79
CA PHE A 34 3.03 -12.94 -15.97
C PHE A 34 2.04 -13.15 -14.83
N ALA A 35 2.38 -12.66 -13.64
CA ALA A 35 1.42 -12.48 -12.57
C ALA A 35 1.56 -11.09 -11.95
N ILE A 36 0.43 -10.61 -11.43
CA ILE A 36 0.34 -9.34 -10.74
C ILE A 36 0.06 -9.57 -9.27
N GLY A 37 0.87 -8.94 -8.42
CA GLY A 37 0.70 -8.95 -6.98
C GLY A 37 0.45 -7.54 -6.48
N ILE A 38 -0.71 -7.32 -5.87
CA ILE A 38 -1.08 -6.04 -5.26
C ILE A 38 -1.15 -6.22 -3.76
N VAL A 39 -0.33 -5.48 -3.02
CA VAL A 39 -0.31 -5.50 -1.56
C VAL A 39 -0.76 -4.15 -1.04
N ALA A 40 -1.83 -4.16 -0.25
CA ALA A 40 -2.29 -2.99 0.48
C ALA A 40 -1.65 -2.98 1.87
N THR A 41 -1.00 -1.88 2.24
CA THR A 41 -0.54 -1.67 3.62
C THR A 41 -1.36 -0.58 4.28
N ARG A 42 -1.72 -0.82 5.54
CA ARG A 42 -2.49 0.10 6.39
C ARG A 42 -1.63 0.50 7.56
N PHE A 43 -1.44 1.80 7.74
CA PHE A 43 -0.82 2.35 8.94
C PHE A 43 -1.81 3.27 9.63
N GLY A 44 -2.32 2.84 10.79
CA GLY A 44 -3.04 3.72 11.69
C GLY A 44 -2.05 4.69 12.33
N ARG A 45 -2.21 6.00 12.10
CA ARG A 45 -1.41 7.02 12.77
C ARG A 45 -2.30 7.71 13.80
N ARG A 46 -1.89 7.68 15.07
CA ARG A 46 -2.43 8.60 16.07
C ARG A 46 -2.07 10.01 15.62
N ILE A 47 -3.05 10.91 15.58
CA ILE A 47 -2.84 12.26 15.06
C ILE A 47 -1.76 12.95 15.90
N GLY A 48 -0.58 13.15 15.29
CA GLY A 48 0.58 13.79 15.89
C GLY A 48 0.39 15.31 15.96
N ASN A 49 -0.53 15.71 16.84
CA ASN A 49 -0.78 17.06 17.41
C ASN A 49 -2.19 17.14 18.02
N TYR A 50 -3.07 16.18 17.72
CA TYR A 50 -4.38 16.11 18.37
C TYR A 50 -4.24 15.62 19.80
N GLY A 51 -3.32 14.71 20.13
CA GLY A 51 -3.05 14.36 21.54
C GLY A 51 -2.72 15.57 22.42
N GLY A 52 -1.97 16.55 21.90
CA GLY A 52 -1.65 17.79 22.60
C GLY A 52 -2.78 18.84 22.59
N GLN A 53 -3.61 18.89 21.54
CA GLN A 53 -4.76 19.81 21.47
C GLN A 53 -6.00 19.29 22.21
N VAL A 54 -6.20 17.97 22.20
CA VAL A 54 -7.21 17.24 22.96
C VAL A 54 -6.83 17.24 24.43
N ALA A 55 -5.59 16.92 24.83
CA ALA A 55 -5.19 17.08 26.23
C ALA A 55 -5.43 18.50 26.77
N LYS A 56 -5.19 19.53 25.94
CA LYS A 56 -5.44 20.94 26.31
C LYS A 56 -6.93 21.35 26.31
N GLY A 57 -7.81 20.64 25.60
CA GLY A 57 -9.25 20.96 25.51
C GLY A 57 -10.19 19.99 26.24
N VAL A 58 -9.75 18.76 26.53
CA VAL A 58 -10.51 17.66 27.14
C VAL A 58 -10.39 17.65 28.65
N ASP A 59 -9.29 18.18 29.21
CA ASP A 59 -9.12 18.34 30.67
C ASP A 59 -10.22 19.21 31.30
N VAL A 60 -10.82 20.14 30.55
CA VAL A 60 -11.88 21.03 31.06
C VAL A 60 -13.29 20.55 30.70
N GLY A 61 -13.49 19.86 29.58
CA GLY A 61 -14.84 19.56 29.05
C GLY A 61 -15.31 18.09 29.14
N VAL A 62 -14.40 17.11 29.17
CA VAL A 62 -14.75 15.67 29.03
C VAL A 62 -14.74 14.96 30.38
N LEU A 63 -13.81 15.33 31.27
CA LEU A 63 -13.85 14.89 32.68
C LEU A 63 -15.09 15.41 33.42
N ALA A 64 -15.64 16.56 33.01
CA ALA A 64 -16.83 17.17 33.62
C ALA A 64 -18.16 16.49 33.24
N LEU A 65 -18.22 15.72 32.15
CA LEU A 65 -19.48 15.16 31.61
C LEU A 65 -19.51 13.61 31.53
N GLY A 66 -18.49 12.91 32.02
CA GLY A 66 -18.48 11.44 32.07
C GLY A 66 -18.43 10.72 30.71
N LEU A 67 -18.21 11.45 29.61
CA LEU A 67 -18.20 10.91 28.24
C LEU A 67 -16.77 10.55 27.82
N PHE A 68 -16.40 9.27 27.91
CA PHE A 68 -15.16 8.77 27.33
C PHE A 68 -15.26 8.76 25.80
N SER A 69 -14.75 9.79 25.12
CA SER A 69 -14.71 9.84 23.66
C SER A 69 -13.39 9.23 23.13
N PRO A 70 -13.43 8.18 22.30
CA PRO A 70 -12.22 7.59 21.75
C PRO A 70 -11.50 8.56 20.82
N ILE A 71 -10.18 8.64 20.96
CA ILE A 71 -9.35 9.49 20.10
C ILE A 71 -9.46 9.00 18.64
N PRO A 72 -9.83 9.85 17.68
CA PRO A 72 -9.96 9.45 16.29
C PRO A 72 -8.61 8.98 15.74
N ILE A 73 -8.58 7.74 15.23
CA ILE A 73 -7.42 7.14 14.56
C ILE A 73 -7.57 7.39 13.07
N LYS A 74 -6.59 8.08 12.47
CA LYS A 74 -6.54 8.24 11.02
C LYS A 74 -5.78 7.07 10.40
N TYR A 75 -6.30 6.55 9.29
CA TYR A 75 -5.68 5.45 8.56
C TYR A 75 -5.01 5.98 7.30
N ASN A 76 -3.79 5.50 7.05
CA ASN A 76 -3.12 5.70 5.78
C ASN A 76 -3.15 4.40 4.98
N LEU A 77 -3.57 4.51 3.72
CA LEU A 77 -3.55 3.41 2.75
C LEU A 77 -2.46 3.64 1.71
N SER A 78 -1.58 2.66 1.55
CA SER A 78 -0.60 2.59 0.46
C SER A 78 -0.76 1.26 -0.30
N LEU A 79 -0.69 1.32 -1.62
CA LEU A 79 -0.71 0.14 -2.49
C LEU A 79 0.67 -0.05 -3.10
N TYR A 80 1.09 -1.30 -3.16
CA TYR A 80 2.30 -1.76 -3.84
C TYR A 80 1.87 -2.74 -4.91
N SER A 81 2.19 -2.44 -6.17
CA SER A 81 1.98 -3.34 -7.30
C SER A 81 3.31 -3.86 -7.79
N ILE A 82 3.38 -5.17 -8.01
CA ILE A 82 4.50 -5.86 -8.66
C ILE A 82 3.94 -6.71 -9.79
N ILE A 83 4.59 -6.68 -10.96
CA ILE A 83 4.40 -7.69 -12.00
C ILE A 83 5.68 -8.51 -12.08
N VAL A 84 5.52 -9.83 -12.08
CA VAL A 84 6.60 -10.81 -12.21
C VAL A 84 6.57 -11.45 -13.59
N ASP A 85 7.73 -11.77 -14.16
CA ASP A 85 7.90 -12.50 -15.43
C ASP A 85 8.64 -13.82 -15.14
N SER A 86 8.00 -14.96 -15.39
CA SER A 86 8.61 -16.28 -15.17
C SER A 86 9.64 -16.64 -16.24
N GLU A 87 9.48 -16.19 -17.49
CA GLU A 87 10.47 -16.46 -18.54
C GLU A 87 11.84 -15.85 -18.21
N LYS A 88 11.82 -14.63 -17.64
CA LYS A 88 13.03 -13.91 -17.23
C LYS A 88 13.40 -14.14 -15.76
N ASN A 89 12.54 -14.82 -15.01
CA ASN A 89 12.66 -15.06 -13.58
C ASN A 89 12.95 -13.76 -12.80
N GLU A 90 12.25 -12.67 -13.11
CA GLU A 90 12.49 -11.35 -12.52
C GLU A 90 11.23 -10.49 -12.37
N ILE A 91 11.37 -9.37 -11.65
CA ILE A 91 10.32 -8.35 -11.56
C ILE A 91 10.31 -7.51 -12.84
N ALA A 92 9.20 -7.55 -13.58
CA ALA A 92 9.00 -6.75 -14.80
C ALA A 92 8.46 -5.34 -14.50
N PHE A 93 7.73 -5.17 -13.39
CA PHE A 93 7.14 -3.89 -13.01
C PHE A 93 7.06 -3.74 -11.50
N TYR A 94 7.32 -2.51 -11.03
CA TYR A 94 7.05 -2.14 -9.65
C TYR A 94 6.60 -0.68 -9.57
N LYS A 95 5.51 -0.44 -8.85
CA LYS A 95 5.07 0.91 -8.52
C LYS A 95 4.31 0.91 -7.19
N LYS A 96 4.46 2.01 -6.44
CA LYS A 96 3.76 2.23 -5.18
C LYS A 96 2.99 3.54 -5.20
N THR A 97 1.88 3.60 -4.47
CA THR A 97 1.16 4.86 -4.22
C THR A 97 1.74 5.57 -3.01
N LEU A 98 1.58 6.90 -2.98
CA LEU A 98 1.81 7.67 -1.77
C LEU A 98 0.70 7.36 -0.75
N PRO A 99 1.01 7.39 0.56
CA PRO A 99 0.01 7.18 1.59
C PRO A 99 -1.09 8.24 1.49
N ILE A 100 -2.36 7.80 1.48
CA ILE A 100 -3.51 8.70 1.51
C ILE A 100 -4.23 8.52 2.85
N GLU A 101 -4.49 9.62 3.53
CA GLU A 101 -5.18 9.67 4.82
C GLU A 101 -6.70 9.62 4.63
N LYS A 102 -7.22 8.43 4.31
CA LYS A 102 -8.63 8.14 4.00
C LYS A 102 -9.01 6.77 4.57
N SER A 103 -10.31 6.47 4.61
CA SER A 103 -10.77 5.13 4.96
C SER A 103 -10.14 4.09 4.01
N PRO A 104 -9.48 3.06 4.54
CA PRO A 104 -8.70 2.14 3.73
C PRO A 104 -9.54 1.02 3.10
N THR A 105 -10.85 1.00 3.38
CA THR A 105 -11.86 0.10 2.78
C THR A 105 -12.74 0.82 1.78
N ASP A 106 -12.54 2.12 1.57
CA ASP A 106 -13.32 2.90 0.61
C ASP A 106 -12.97 2.44 -0.82
N PRO A 107 -13.92 1.84 -1.56
CA PRO A 107 -13.67 1.30 -2.89
C PRO A 107 -13.27 2.38 -3.89
N ASP A 108 -13.77 3.60 -3.75
CA ASP A 108 -13.43 4.70 -4.66
C ASP A 108 -11.97 5.15 -4.48
N ILE A 109 -11.47 5.10 -3.24
CA ILE A 109 -10.08 5.43 -2.93
C ILE A 109 -9.14 4.33 -3.44
N ILE A 110 -9.50 3.06 -3.26
CA ILE A 110 -8.74 1.92 -3.79
C ILE A 110 -8.67 2.02 -5.31
N LYS A 111 -9.81 2.25 -5.98
CA LYS A 111 -9.88 2.41 -7.44
C LYS A 111 -8.98 3.55 -7.92
N LYS A 112 -9.08 4.73 -7.33
CA LYS A 112 -8.21 5.88 -7.67
C LYS A 112 -6.72 5.56 -7.49
N GLN A 113 -6.35 4.81 -6.45
CA GLN A 113 -4.97 4.41 -6.23
C GLN A 113 -4.49 3.37 -7.26
N LEU A 114 -5.33 2.41 -7.63
CA LEU A 114 -5.04 1.45 -8.71
C LEU A 114 -4.89 2.13 -10.07
N ASP A 115 -5.82 3.02 -10.42
CA ASP A 115 -5.76 3.79 -11.66
C ASP A 115 -4.43 4.57 -11.73
N LYS A 116 -4.01 5.18 -10.63
CA LYS A 116 -2.73 5.90 -10.54
C LYS A 116 -1.50 5.00 -10.66
N ILE A 117 -1.57 3.74 -10.23
CA ILE A 117 -0.48 2.77 -10.42
C ILE A 117 -0.30 2.48 -11.91
N TYR A 118 -1.38 2.25 -12.66
CA TYR A 118 -1.27 1.86 -14.07
C TYR A 118 -1.44 3.01 -15.06
N GLU A 119 -1.65 4.24 -14.57
CA GLU A 119 -1.63 5.45 -15.38
C GLU A 119 -0.32 5.53 -16.17
N ASN A 120 -0.44 5.76 -17.48
CA ASN A 120 0.65 5.79 -18.48
C ASN A 120 1.39 4.46 -18.70
N TYR A 121 1.05 3.39 -17.97
CA TYR A 121 1.61 2.05 -18.20
C TYR A 121 0.66 1.18 -19.03
N LEU A 122 -0.62 1.12 -18.65
CA LEU A 122 -1.68 0.40 -19.39
C LEU A 122 -2.73 1.35 -19.97
N PHE A 123 -2.98 2.47 -19.30
CA PHE A 123 -4.00 3.43 -19.72
C PHE A 123 -3.31 4.68 -20.28
N LYS A 124 -3.43 4.92 -21.59
CA LYS A 124 -3.11 6.22 -22.18
C LYS A 124 -4.18 7.21 -21.74
N LYS A 125 -3.77 8.34 -21.17
CA LYS A 125 -4.65 9.50 -21.02
C LYS A 125 -5.10 9.92 -22.42
N LYS A 126 -6.42 9.90 -22.67
CA LYS A 126 -7.00 10.52 -23.85
C LYS A 126 -6.85 12.04 -23.74
#